data_AF-A0A916ZHR4-F1
#
_entry.id   AF-A0A916ZHR4-F1
#
_cell.length_a   1.000
_cell.length_b   1.000
_cell.length_c   1.000
_cell.angle_alpha   90.00
_cell.angle_beta   90.00
_cell.angle_gamma   90.00
#
_symmetry.space_group_name_H-M   'P 1'
#
loop_
_entity.id
_entity.type
_entity.pdbx_description
1 polymer ?
#
loop_
_entity_poly.entity_id
_entity_poly.type
_entity_poly.pdbx_seq_one_letter_code
_entity_poly.pdbx_strand_id
1 'polypeptide(L)' 'MLTVERHLRCQSVAPSRFGREVAGDPRFVFDLRRGREPRKITRDRVLAFIARTSVAPIRETVR' A
#
# COMPACT_ATOMS: atom_id res chain seq x y z
N MET A 1 8.93 -3.10 -1.38
CA MET A 1 8.28 -1.99 -2.12
C MET A 1 7.97 -0.84 -1.15
N LEU A 2 8.77 0.23 -1.15
CA LEU A 2 8.72 1.27 -0.10
C LEU A 2 7.35 1.97 0.05
N THR A 3 6.61 2.12 -1.05
CA THR A 3 5.30 2.79 -1.08
C THR A 3 4.24 2.11 -0.21
N VAL A 4 4.21 0.77 -0.20
CA VAL A 4 3.27 -0.01 0.62
C VAL A 4 3.59 0.16 2.10
N GLU A 5 4.86 0.00 2.50
CA GLU A 5 5.28 0.14 3.90
C GLU A 5 4.98 1.55 4.46
N ARG A 6 5.24 2.58 3.67
CA ARG A 6 4.92 3.96 4.05
C ARG A 6 3.43 4.14 4.27
N HIS A 7 2.59 3.63 3.36
CA HIS A 7 1.14 3.71 3.48
C HIS A 7 0.63 3.01 4.74
N LEU A 8 1.09 1.78 5.01
CA LEU A 8 0.73 1.02 6.21
C LEU A 8 1.07 1.79 7.49
N ARG A 9 2.25 2.41 7.55
CA ARG A 9 2.69 3.22 8.69
C ARG A 9 1.86 4.49 8.85
N CYS A 10 1.58 5.21 7.76
CA CYS A 10 0.83 6.47 7.81
C CYS A 10 -0.64 6.28 8.17
N GLN A 11 -1.26 5.19 7.74
CA GLN A 11 -2.68 4.91 7.95
C GLN A 11 -2.94 3.93 9.12
N SER A 12 -1.89 3.46 9.80
CA SER A 12 -1.97 2.43 10.85
C SER A 12 -2.74 1.17 10.42
N VAL A 13 -2.63 0.79 9.13
CA VAL A 13 -3.33 -0.37 8.57
C VAL A 13 -2.49 -1.63 8.78
N ALA A 14 -3.13 -2.69 9.27
CA ALA A 14 -2.48 -3.99 9.42
C ALA A 14 -2.07 -4.57 8.04
N PRO A 15 -0.86 -5.13 7.88
CA PRO A 15 -0.39 -5.70 6.61
C PRO A 15 -1.34 -6.76 6.02
N SER A 16 -1.93 -7.60 6.88
CA SER A 16 -2.88 -8.64 6.49
C SER A 16 -4.20 -8.07 5.97
N ARG A 17 -4.69 -6.98 6.57
CA ARG A 17 -5.88 -6.26 6.11
C ARG A 17 -5.64 -5.66 4.74
N PHE A 18 -4.53 -4.94 4.57
CA PHE A 18 -4.16 -4.35 3.29
C PHE A 18 -4.06 -5.41 2.18
N GLY A 19 -3.38 -6.53 2.45
CA GLY A 19 -3.25 -7.61 1.48
C GLY A 19 -4.60 -8.19 1.05
N ARG A 20 -5.53 -8.37 2.00
CA ARG A 20 -6.90 -8.81 1.70
C ARG A 20 -7.67 -7.79 0.86
N GLU A 21 -7.59 -6.50 1.19
CA GLU A 21 -8.33 -5.43 0.49
C GLU A 21 -7.81 -5.19 -0.94
N VAL A 22 -6.51 -5.35 -1.17
CA VAL A 22 -5.88 -5.04 -2.47
C VAL A 22 -5.75 -6.24 -3.40
N ALA A 23 -5.38 -7.38 -2.83
CA ALA A 23 -4.97 -8.58 -3.58
C ALA A 23 -5.82 -9.82 -3.23
N GLY A 24 -6.77 -9.71 -2.29
CA GLY A 24 -7.52 -10.87 -1.78
C GLY A 24 -6.66 -11.83 -0.96
N ASP A 25 -5.44 -11.44 -0.60
CA ASP A 25 -4.42 -12.31 -0.01
C ASP A 25 -3.83 -11.66 1.25
N PRO A 26 -4.13 -12.17 2.47
CA PRO A 26 -3.58 -11.59 3.70
C PRO A 26 -2.07 -11.79 3.85
N ARG A 27 -1.45 -12.67 3.06
CA ARG A 27 0.01 -12.89 3.04
C ARG A 27 0.74 -11.95 2.10
N PHE A 28 0.01 -11.22 1.25
CA PHE A 28 0.56 -10.41 0.17
C PHE A 28 1.73 -9.53 0.61
N VAL A 29 1.55 -8.68 1.63
CA VAL A 29 2.60 -7.77 2.12
C VAL A 29 3.80 -8.53 2.70
N PHE A 30 3.55 -9.64 3.40
CA PHE A 30 4.62 -10.47 3.96
C PHE A 30 5.47 -11.10 2.85
N ASP A 31 4.83 -11.57 1.79
CA ASP A 31 5.57 -12.10 0.65
C ASP A 31 6.35 -10.99 -0.08
N LEU A 32 5.78 -9.78 -0.22
CA LEU A 32 6.52 -8.62 -0.76
C LEU A 32 7.78 -8.32 0.07
N ARG A 33 7.71 -8.43 1.40
CA ARG A 33 8.87 -8.27 2.30
C ARG A 33 9.91 -9.37 2.11
N ARG A 34 9.48 -10.57 1.71
CA ARG A 34 10.35 -11.71 1.38
C ARG A 34 10.89 -11.66 -0.05
N GLY A 35 10.63 -10.60 -0.80
CA GLY A 35 11.14 -10.42 -2.17
C GLY A 35 10.20 -10.88 -3.28
N ARG A 36 8.94 -11.23 -2.98
CA ARG A 36 7.93 -11.50 -4.02
C ARG A 36 7.77 -10.26 -4.89
N GLU A 37 7.89 -10.44 -6.20
CA GLU A 37 7.63 -9.40 -7.17
C GLU A 37 6.22 -9.55 -7.75
N PRO A 38 5.29 -8.61 -7.48
CA PRO A 38 3.95 -8.67 -8.00
C PRO A 38 3.96 -8.36 -9.51
N ARG A 39 3.10 -9.05 -10.27
CA ARG A 39 2.89 -8.75 -11.69
C ARG A 39 2.44 -7.29 -11.87
N LYS A 40 2.70 -6.71 -13.04
CA LYS A 40 2.33 -5.32 -13.38
C LYS A 40 0.89 -4.97 -13.00
N ILE A 41 -0.08 -5.82 -13.34
CA ILE A 41 -1.50 -5.61 -13.00
C ILE A 41 -1.72 -5.49 -11.48
N THR A 42 -1.08 -6.34 -10.69
CA THR A 42 -1.17 -6.29 -9.23
C THR A 42 -0.51 -5.04 -8.68
N ARG A 43 0.64 -4.64 -9.23
CA ARG A 43 1.30 -3.39 -8.87
C ARG A 43 0.41 -2.17 -9.15
N ASP A 44 -0.25 -2.13 -10.30
CA ASP A 44 -1.14 -1.03 -10.68
C ASP A 44 -2.35 -0.95 -9.72
N ARG A 45 -2.93 -2.10 -9.33
CA ARG A 45 -4.00 -2.17 -8.31
C ARG A 45 -3.55 -1.66 -6.94
N VAL A 46 -2.34 -2.04 -6.50
CA VAL A 46 -1.75 -1.57 -5.23
C VAL A 46 -1.60 -0.05 -5.23
N LEU A 47 -1.07 0.52 -6.31
CA LEU A 47 -0.88 1.97 -6.43
C LEU A 47 -2.22 2.71 -6.47
N ALA A 48 -3.20 2.22 -7.23
CA ALA A 48 -4.53 2.79 -7.28
C ALA A 48 -5.24 2.74 -5.92
N PHE A 49 -5.09 1.65 -5.17
CA PHE A 49 -5.63 1.54 -3.82
C PHE A 49 -5.00 2.58 -2.89
N ILE A 50 -3.66 2.66 -2.86
CA ILE A 50 -2.93 3.62 -2.02
C ILE A 50 -3.33 5.06 -2.38
N ALA A 51 -3.48 5.39 -3.66
CA ALA A 51 -3.92 6.72 -4.08
C ALA A 51 -5.34 7.06 -3.60
N ARG A 52 -6.26 6.10 -3.61
CA ARG A 52 -7.65 6.28 -3.14
C ARG A 52 -7.74 6.44 -1.63
N THR A 53 -6.90 5.76 -0.86
CA THR A 53 -6.95 5.76 0.61
C THR A 53 -6.00 6.78 1.23
N SER A 54 -4.94 7.19 0.53
CA SER A 54 -4.04 8.26 0.97
C SER A 54 -4.59 9.63 0.59
N VAL A 55 -5.79 9.95 1.08
CA VAL A 55 -6.23 11.35 1.13
C VAL A 55 -5.56 11.98 2.34
N ALA A 56 -4.31 12.42 2.18
CA ALA A 56 -3.67 13.34 3.12
C ALA A 56 -3.79 14.75 2.52
N PRO A 57 -4.24 15.76 3.29
CA PRO A 57 -4.41 17.10 2.78
C PRO A 57 -3.06 17.65 2.31
N ILE A 58 -3.10 18.40 1.21
CA ILE A 58 -2.08 19.38 0.83
C ILE A 58 -1.55 20.08 2.08
N ARG A 59 -0.30 19.81 2.46
CA ARG A 59 0.42 20.72 3.36
C ARG A 59 1.00 21.83 2.50
N GLU A 60 0.14 22.74 2.10
CA GLU A 60 0.54 24.09 1.77
C GLU A 60 0.88 24.78 3.10
N THR A 61 2.12 24.62 3.54
CA THR A 61 2.68 25.49 4.58
C THR A 61 3.51 26.53 3.87
N VAL A 62 2.85 27.67 3.67
CA VAL A 62 3.38 28.99 3.38
C VAL A 62 4.85 29.15 3.79
N ARG A 63 5.70 29.47 2.80
CA ARG A 63 6.64 30.59 2.87
C ARG A 63 6.76 31.22 1.50
#